data_AF-A0A5E6NTY8-F1
#
_entry.id   AF-A0A5E6NTY8-F1
#
_cell.length_a   1.000
_cell.length_b   1.000
_cell.length_c   1.000
_cell.angle_alpha   90.00
_cell.angle_beta   90.00
_cell.angle_gamma   90.00
#
_symmetry.space_group_name_H-M   'P 1'
#
loop_
_entity.id
_entity.type
_entity.pdbx_description
1 polymer ?
#
loop_
_entity_poly.entity_id
_entity_poly.type
_entity_poly.pdbx_seq_one_letter_code
_entity_poly.pdbx_strand_id
1 'polypeptide(L)' 'MELSDPIISINGLGPKAQEKLNACGIYNLEHLLFHLPIDTKTKHLLVN' A
#
# COMPACT_ATOMS: atom_id res chain seq x y z
N MET A 1 9.43 -8.58 4.60
CA MET A 1 8.83 -7.25 4.41
C MET A 1 8.00 -7.03 5.63
N GLU A 2 8.31 -6.00 6.38
CA GLU A 2 7.67 -5.66 7.65
C GLU A 2 6.71 -4.47 7.45
N LEU A 3 5.76 -4.28 8.35
CA LEU A 3 4.79 -3.18 8.28
C LEU A 3 5.44 -1.79 8.31
N SER A 4 6.60 -1.70 8.96
CA SER A 4 7.42 -0.50 9.05
C SER A 4 8.23 -0.22 7.79
N ASP A 5 8.28 -1.15 6.83
CA ASP A 5 9.08 -0.97 5.62
C ASP A 5 8.57 0.23 4.83
N PRO A 6 9.48 1.06 4.26
CA PRO A 6 9.10 2.15 3.38
C PRO A 6 8.19 1.67 2.26
N ILE A 7 7.25 2.52 1.85
CA ILE A 7 6.28 2.16 0.82
C ILE A 7 6.93 1.76 -0.52
N ILE A 8 8.13 2.29 -0.81
CA ILE A 8 8.93 1.96 -2.00
C ILE A 8 9.47 0.52 -2.01
N SER A 9 9.44 -0.19 -0.88
CA SER A 9 9.79 -1.62 -0.81
C SER A 9 8.78 -2.51 -1.55
N ILE A 10 7.60 -1.98 -1.90
CA ILE A 10 6.62 -2.67 -2.76
C ILE A 10 7.12 -2.67 -4.20
N ASN A 11 7.31 -3.87 -4.75
CA ASN A 11 7.72 -4.05 -6.14
C ASN A 11 6.80 -3.28 -7.10
N GLY A 12 7.40 -2.49 -7.98
CA GLY A 12 6.68 -1.66 -8.94
C GLY A 12 6.37 -0.24 -8.46
N LEU A 13 6.65 0.10 -7.20
CA LEU A 13 6.62 1.49 -6.73
C LEU A 13 8.00 2.14 -6.92
N GLY A 14 8.06 3.15 -7.77
CA GLY A 14 9.24 3.99 -7.94
C GLY A 14 9.18 5.28 -7.12
N PRO A 15 10.25 6.11 -7.15
CA PRO A 15 10.35 7.34 -6.37
C PRO A 15 9.16 8.31 -6.56
N LYS A 16 8.67 8.44 -7.79
CA LYS A 16 7.50 9.28 -8.10
C LYS A 16 6.20 8.82 -7.44
N ALA A 17 6.03 7.51 -7.25
CA ALA A 17 4.88 6.96 -6.55
C ALA A 17 5.02 7.21 -5.04
N GLN A 18 6.23 7.03 -4.50
CA GLN A 18 6.54 7.33 -3.10
C GLN A 18 6.28 8.80 -2.76
N GLU A 19 6.71 9.76 -3.58
CA GLU A 19 6.45 11.18 -3.35
C GLU A 19 4.96 11.50 -3.23
N LYS A 20 4.14 10.91 -4.11
CA LYS A 20 2.68 11.09 -4.07
C LYS A 20 2.05 10.49 -2.81
N LEU A 21 2.49 9.29 -2.42
CA LEU A 21 1.99 8.61 -1.22
C LEU A 21 2.40 9.36 0.05
N ASN A 22 3.65 9.84 0.12
CA ASN A 22 4.13 10.67 1.21
C ASN A 22 3.33 11.97 1.36
N ALA A 23 2.96 12.61 0.24
CA ALA A 23 2.11 13.80 0.24
C ALA A 23 0.69 13.52 0.76
N CYS A 24 0.24 12.26 0.71
CA CYS A 24 -1.02 11.79 1.30
C CYS A 24 -0.86 11.26 2.74
N GLY A 25 0.32 11.36 3.35
CA GLY A 25 0.59 10.85 4.71
C GLY A 25 0.90 9.35 4.77
N ILE A 26 1.12 8.68 3.64
CA ILE A 26 1.40 7.24 3.56
C ILE A 26 2.90 7.04 3.35
N TYR A 27 3.60 6.56 4.38
CA TYR A 27 5.07 6.43 4.36
C TYR A 27 5.55 4.97 4.33
N ASN A 28 4.77 4.06 4.92
CA ASN A 28 5.08 2.64 5.07
C ASN A 28 3.84 1.79 4.77
N LEU A 29 4.02 0.47 4.79
CA LEU A 29 2.94 -0.48 4.53
C LEU A 29 1.81 -0.37 5.56
N GLU A 30 2.13 -0.11 6.82
CA GLU A 30 1.15 0.11 7.90
C GLU A 30 0.17 1.23 7.55
N HIS A 31 0.68 2.41 7.21
CA HIS A 31 -0.16 3.56 6.82
C HIS A 31 -1.04 3.23 5.63
N LEU A 32 -0.51 2.52 4.63
CA LEU A 32 -1.30 2.13 3.46
C LEU A 32 -2.49 1.26 3.86
N LEU A 33 -2.28 0.24 4.69
CA LEU A 33 -3.32 -0.70 5.11
C LEU A 33 -4.46 -0.01 5.88
N PHE A 34 -4.12 0.95 6.75
CA PHE A 34 -5.13 1.72 7.51
C PHE A 34 -5.90 2.73 6.66
N HIS A 35 -5.37 3.14 5.50
CA HIS A 35 -6.02 4.09 4.59
C HIS A 35 -6.84 3.42 3.47
N LEU A 36 -6.86 2.09 3.38
CA LEU A 36 -7.67 1.40 2.39
C LEU A 36 -9.17 1.58 2.70
N PRO A 37 -10.00 2.04 1.74
CA PRO A 37 -11.44 1.94 1.89
C PRO A 37 -11.81 0.47 2.06
N ILE A 38 -12.64 0.15 3.06
CA ILE A 38 -13.01 -1.22 3.50
C ILE A 38 -13.72 -2.04 2.38
N ASP A 39 -13.98 -1.47 1.21
CA ASP A 39 -14.38 -2.21 0.02
C ASP A 39 -13.19 -2.87 -0.69
N THR A 40 -12.53 -3.80 0.00
CA THR A 40 -11.82 -4.87 -0.69
C THR A 40 -12.88 -5.65 -1.49
N LYS A 41 -13.03 -5.35 -2.78
CA LYS A 41 -13.67 -6.26 -3.74
C LYS A 41 -12.80 -7.52 -3.91
N THR A 42 -12.63 -8.25 -2.82
CA THR A 42 -12.22 -9.65 -2.77
C THR A 42 -13.45 -10.46 -3.20
N LYS A 43 -13.78 -10.40 -4.49
CA LYS A 43 -14.69 -11.34 -5.16
C LYS A 43 -13.99 -12.15 -6.26
N HIS A 44 -12.66 -12.27 -6.24
CA HIS A 44 -11.99 -13.04 -7.28
C HIS A 44 -10.83 -13.97 -6.90
N LEU A 45 -10.51 -14.18 -5.62
CA LEU A 45 -9.41 -15.10 -5.26
C LEU A 45 -9.69 -16.03 -4.06
N LEU A 46 -10.95 -16.14 -3.60
CA LEU A 46 -11.38 -17.19 -2.67
C LEU A 46 -12.41 -18.11 -3.32
N VAL A 47 -12.09 -18.65 -4.51
CA VAL A 47 -12.65 -19.90 -5.06
C VAL A 47 -11.77 -20.34 -6.22
N ASN A 48 -10.79 -21.20 -5.91
CA ASN A 48 -10.38 -22.40 -6.65
C ASN A 48 -9.23 -23.05 -5.88
#